data_AF-A0A8T4TV36-F1
#
_entry.id   AF-A0A8T4TV36-F1
#
_cell.length_a   1.000
_cell.length_b   1.000
_cell.length_c   1.000
_cell.angle_alpha   90.00
_cell.angle_beta   90.00
_cell.angle_gamma   90.00
#
_symmetry.space_group_name_H-M   'P 1'
#
loop_
_entity.id
_entity.type
_entity.pdbx_description
1 polymer ?
#
loop_
_entity_poly.entity_id
_entity_poly.type
_entity_poly.pdbx_seq_one_letter_code
_entity_poly.pdbx_strand_id
1 'polypeptide(L)'
;MPYLKKVKIKGQDYYYLFHTVRSGKKYLKESKYLGKELPKNIEQLKEEFLQEIKSTHKSKHSKLIESLTSLERKILPLLRTIKKSSTLIKESNLQEVEVLRALQWLQNKNLIETKKTTKELIILDKNGELYLKQGLPERKFLKALTKPLTLEEIQKKANLEKDEINVCLGLLKKRNLIQLGEKITRLKEEDSILKLAEEFLKSLPLDPKTLSEERLYIFHEFKKRREILKEDLTKDVEINLSQLGEELSKENLKINLIETLTSDMLRTGSYKNKRFRRYDVKINVPKIYSGRRHFVNQAIDYSKRIWLDLGFKEMEGNIINTSFWNFDALFTPQDHPARDLQDSIFLTQKGTLPKEFANKIKEMHEHGDKNSKGWQYKWDEEKAKKLVMRTHTTVLSALTLSKLKKEDLPAKFFAIGNNFRNETVDWSHSFEFEQTEGIVIDPNLNFKHLLGYLREFFNKMGFEKVRFRPAFFPYVNIGTEVDIYHPIKKKWIELGGAGIFRQEVTTPLLGKPIPVLAWGLGIGRILMDYYELNDLRDLKKNDVKQLREIKAWLK
;
A
#
# COMPACT_ATOMS: atom_id res chain seq x y z
N MET A 1 -26.30 -50.64 -4.53
CA MET A 1 -27.19 -50.68 -3.34
C MET A 1 -26.38 -50.39 -2.07
N PRO A 2 -27.01 -49.94 -0.97
CA PRO A 2 -26.33 -49.74 0.30
C PRO A 2 -25.89 -51.08 0.89
N TYR A 3 -24.69 -51.13 1.45
CA TYR A 3 -24.13 -52.33 2.07
C TYR A 3 -23.74 -52.08 3.52
N LEU A 4 -23.89 -53.09 4.36
CA LEU A 4 -23.51 -53.04 5.76
C LEU A 4 -22.00 -53.31 5.90
N LYS A 5 -21.33 -52.57 6.78
CA LYS A 5 -19.95 -52.83 7.17
C LYS A 5 -19.77 -52.67 8.67
N LYS A 6 -19.08 -53.65 9.25
CA LYS A 6 -18.62 -53.64 10.63
C LYS A 6 -17.26 -52.93 10.71
N VAL A 7 -17.11 -52.01 11.65
CA VAL A 7 -15.87 -51.22 11.87
C VAL A 7 -15.47 -51.37 13.34
N LYS A 8 -14.24 -51.81 13.58
CA LYS A 8 -13.66 -51.88 14.94
C LYS A 8 -12.94 -50.58 15.27
N ILE A 9 -13.30 -49.95 16.39
CA ILE A 9 -12.62 -48.77 16.92
C ILE A 9 -12.32 -49.01 18.40
N LYS A 10 -11.04 -48.98 18.79
CA LYS A 10 -10.57 -49.24 20.16
C LYS A 10 -11.16 -50.51 20.79
N GLY A 11 -11.23 -51.60 20.02
CA GLY A 11 -11.71 -52.90 20.49
C GLY A 11 -13.24 -53.08 20.53
N GLN A 12 -14.03 -52.03 20.32
CA GLN A 12 -15.49 -52.12 20.20
C GLN A 12 -15.95 -52.17 18.74
N ASP A 13 -17.02 -52.91 18.51
CA ASP A 13 -17.66 -53.10 17.21
C ASP A 13 -18.73 -52.03 16.94
N TYR A 14 -18.73 -51.50 15.72
CA TYR A 14 -19.68 -50.49 15.26
C TYR A 14 -20.21 -50.88 13.88
N TYR A 15 -21.52 -50.75 13.66
CA TYR A 15 -22.17 -51.12 12.40
C TYR A 15 -22.61 -49.87 11.63
N TYR A 16 -22.30 -49.85 10.33
CA TYR A 16 -22.63 -48.74 9.42
C TYR A 16 -23.21 -49.26 8.10
N LEU A 17 -24.17 -48.54 7.52
CA LEU A 17 -24.51 -48.65 6.11
C LEU A 17 -23.66 -47.71 5.29
N PHE A 18 -23.17 -48.17 4.14
CA PHE A 18 -22.45 -47.36 3.18
C PHE A 18 -23.15 -47.42 1.83
N HIS A 19 -23.22 -46.28 1.15
CA HIS A 19 -23.68 -46.21 -0.23
C HIS A 19 -22.80 -45.25 -1.03
N THR A 20 -22.39 -45.68 -2.22
CA THR A 20 -21.61 -44.83 -3.12
C THR A 20 -22.56 -44.17 -4.11
N VAL A 21 -22.65 -42.84 -4.05
CA VAL A 21 -23.46 -42.03 -4.95
C VAL A 21 -22.54 -41.38 -5.98
N ARG A 22 -22.95 -41.41 -7.25
CA ARG A 22 -22.25 -40.70 -8.32
C ARG A 22 -22.72 -39.25 -8.34
N SER A 23 -21.82 -38.31 -8.05
CA SER A 23 -22.07 -36.87 -8.11
C SER A 23 -21.15 -36.26 -9.18
N GLY A 24 -21.63 -36.17 -10.42
CA GLY A 24 -20.83 -35.76 -11.57
C GLY A 24 -19.77 -36.80 -11.94
N LYS A 25 -18.49 -36.38 -12.00
CA LYS A 25 -17.32 -37.25 -12.26
C LYS A 25 -16.73 -37.92 -11.00
N LYS A 26 -17.24 -37.60 -9.79
CA LYS A 26 -16.73 -38.13 -8.52
C LYS A 26 -17.71 -39.10 -7.87
N TYR A 27 -17.17 -40.09 -7.18
CA TYR A 27 -17.93 -41.03 -6.35
C TYR A 27 -17.85 -40.57 -4.90
N LEU A 28 -18.99 -40.19 -4.32
CA LEU A 28 -19.09 -39.80 -2.91
C LEU A 28 -19.63 -41.00 -2.12
N LYS A 29 -19.01 -41.29 -0.99
CA LYS A 29 -19.38 -42.40 -0.13
C LYS A 29 -20.15 -41.87 1.08
N GLU A 30 -21.45 -42.07 1.06
CA GLU A 30 -22.34 -41.72 2.17
C GLU A 30 -22.38 -42.87 3.17
N SER A 31 -22.50 -42.55 4.46
CA SER A 31 -22.57 -43.56 5.52
C SER A 31 -23.57 -43.21 6.61
N LYS A 32 -24.30 -44.21 7.10
CA LYS A 32 -25.24 -44.08 8.22
C LYS A 32 -24.84 -45.03 9.34
N TYR A 33 -24.66 -44.49 10.54
CA TYR A 33 -24.37 -45.28 11.74
C TYR A 33 -25.63 -45.99 12.22
N LEU A 34 -25.50 -47.29 12.54
CA LEU A 34 -26.62 -48.12 12.99
C LEU A 34 -26.55 -48.52 14.47
N GLY A 35 -25.41 -48.35 15.15
CA GLY A 35 -25.24 -48.75 16.54
C GLY A 35 -24.01 -49.64 16.80
N LYS A 36 -23.87 -50.06 18.07
CA LYS A 36 -22.81 -51.00 18.52
C LYS A 36 -23.20 -52.47 18.35
N GLU A 37 -24.49 -52.75 18.29
CA GLU A 37 -25.05 -54.08 18.06
C GLU A 37 -25.62 -54.18 16.64
N LEU A 38 -25.65 -55.40 16.10
CA LEU A 38 -26.20 -55.65 14.76
C LEU A 38 -27.73 -55.52 14.81
N PRO A 39 -28.34 -54.55 14.09
CA PRO A 39 -29.79 -54.39 14.08
C PRO A 39 -30.46 -55.57 13.38
N LYS A 40 -31.64 -55.99 13.85
CA LYS A 40 -32.39 -57.12 13.25
C LYS A 40 -33.08 -56.76 11.92
N ASN A 41 -33.33 -55.47 11.64
CA ASN A 41 -34.10 -55.00 10.48
C ASN A 41 -33.22 -54.34 9.40
N ILE A 42 -32.20 -55.05 8.91
CA ILE A 42 -31.16 -54.46 8.02
C ILE A 42 -31.73 -54.03 6.66
N GLU A 43 -32.60 -54.84 6.03
CA GLU A 43 -33.13 -54.53 4.70
C GLU A 43 -34.05 -53.29 4.71
N GLN A 44 -34.91 -53.17 5.71
CA GLN A 44 -35.74 -51.96 5.90
C GLN A 44 -34.86 -50.71 6.09
N LEU A 45 -33.80 -50.80 6.92
CA LEU A 45 -32.87 -49.70 7.14
C LEU A 45 -32.08 -49.32 5.87
N LYS A 46 -31.80 -50.27 4.97
CA LYS A 46 -31.18 -50.00 3.67
C LYS A 46 -32.12 -49.24 2.74
N GLU A 47 -33.39 -49.61 2.69
CA GLU A 47 -34.41 -48.90 1.89
C GLU A 47 -34.64 -47.49 2.39
N GLU A 48 -34.80 -47.32 3.71
CA GLU A 48 -34.93 -46.01 4.36
C GLU A 48 -33.70 -45.12 4.09
N PHE A 49 -32.49 -45.68 4.22
CA PHE A 49 -31.25 -44.96 3.91
C PHE A 49 -31.15 -44.56 2.43
N LEU A 50 -31.66 -45.38 1.51
CA LEU A 50 -31.69 -45.06 0.08
C LEU A 50 -32.69 -43.93 -0.24
N GLN A 51 -33.86 -43.96 0.41
CA GLN A 51 -34.84 -42.88 0.31
C GLN A 51 -34.32 -41.58 0.92
N GLU A 52 -33.63 -41.67 2.06
CA GLU A 52 -32.98 -40.54 2.73
C GLU A 52 -31.96 -39.89 1.80
N ILE A 53 -31.03 -40.64 1.19
CA ILE A 53 -30.06 -40.13 0.21
C ILE A 53 -30.73 -39.44 -1.00
N LYS A 54 -31.79 -40.05 -1.55
CA LYS A 54 -32.56 -39.46 -2.68
C LYS A 54 -33.26 -38.16 -2.27
N SER A 55 -33.82 -38.10 -1.06
CA SER A 55 -34.43 -36.89 -0.50
C SER A 55 -33.41 -35.79 -0.22
N THR A 56 -32.19 -36.15 0.22
CA THR A 56 -31.12 -35.20 0.55
C THR A 56 -30.61 -34.47 -0.69
N HIS A 57 -30.47 -35.18 -1.81
CA HIS A 57 -30.12 -34.58 -3.12
C HIS A 57 -31.21 -33.61 -3.62
N LYS A 58 -32.49 -34.01 -3.53
CA LYS A 58 -33.63 -33.13 -3.85
C LYS A 58 -33.71 -31.91 -2.91
N SER A 59 -33.35 -32.10 -1.63
CA SER A 59 -33.26 -30.99 -0.65
C SER A 59 -32.11 -30.03 -0.96
N LYS A 60 -31.00 -30.49 -1.55
CA LYS A 60 -29.83 -29.64 -1.84
C LYS A 60 -30.12 -28.69 -3.01
N HIS A 61 -30.80 -29.17 -4.06
CA HIS A 61 -31.26 -28.32 -5.17
C HIS A 61 -32.31 -27.33 -4.70
N SER A 62 -33.30 -27.79 -3.92
CA SER A 62 -34.33 -26.93 -3.32
C SER A 62 -33.72 -25.82 -2.43
N LYS A 63 -32.77 -26.16 -1.55
CA LYS A 63 -32.06 -25.18 -0.71
C LYS A 63 -31.27 -24.16 -1.54
N LEU A 64 -30.67 -24.59 -2.65
CA LEU A 64 -29.90 -23.73 -3.54
C LEU A 64 -30.81 -22.77 -4.32
N ILE A 65 -31.97 -23.25 -4.80
CA ILE A 65 -32.98 -22.42 -5.47
C ILE A 65 -33.58 -21.39 -4.49
N GLU A 66 -33.85 -21.79 -3.24
CA GLU A 66 -34.30 -20.88 -2.18
C GLU A 66 -33.24 -19.83 -1.78
N SER A 67 -31.97 -20.05 -2.14
CA SER A 67 -30.88 -19.11 -1.92
C SER A 67 -30.63 -18.15 -3.08
N LEU A 68 -31.27 -18.32 -4.25
CA LEU A 68 -31.11 -17.43 -5.41
C LEU A 68 -31.88 -16.11 -5.24
N THR A 69 -31.31 -14.98 -5.67
CA THR A 69 -31.93 -13.65 -5.63
C THR A 69 -32.93 -13.52 -6.77
N SER A 70 -33.80 -12.52 -6.68
CA SER A 70 -34.60 -12.06 -7.81
C SER A 70 -33.77 -11.85 -9.09
N LEU A 71 -32.60 -11.22 -9.00
CA LEU A 71 -31.70 -10.99 -10.13
C LEU A 71 -31.08 -12.30 -10.68
N GLU A 72 -30.57 -13.17 -9.80
CA GLU A 72 -29.99 -14.47 -10.20
C GLU A 72 -31.03 -15.35 -10.91
N ARG A 73 -32.29 -15.34 -10.46
CA ARG A 73 -33.40 -16.11 -11.06
C ARG A 73 -33.82 -15.60 -12.43
N LYS A 74 -33.66 -14.30 -12.70
CA LYS A 74 -33.90 -13.71 -14.03
C LYS A 74 -32.77 -14.04 -15.00
N ILE A 75 -31.52 -14.02 -14.52
CA ILE A 75 -30.33 -14.17 -15.37
C ILE A 75 -29.98 -15.63 -15.68
N LEU A 76 -30.07 -16.54 -14.70
CA LEU A 76 -29.63 -17.92 -14.85
C LEU A 76 -30.27 -18.66 -16.04
N PRO A 77 -31.56 -18.49 -16.37
CA PRO A 77 -32.17 -19.08 -17.57
C PRO A 77 -31.63 -18.51 -18.89
N LEU A 78 -31.28 -17.21 -18.93
CA LEU A 78 -30.76 -16.52 -20.13
C LEU A 78 -29.33 -16.94 -20.47
N LEU A 79 -28.56 -17.41 -19.49
CA LEU A 79 -27.19 -17.90 -19.68
C LEU A 79 -27.10 -19.20 -20.51
N ARG A 80 -28.24 -19.83 -20.83
CA ARG A 80 -28.29 -20.99 -21.73
C ARG A 80 -27.99 -20.61 -23.18
N THR A 81 -28.40 -19.41 -23.59
CA THR A 81 -28.23 -18.90 -24.96
C THR A 81 -27.14 -17.83 -25.02
N ILE A 82 -26.99 -17.02 -23.97
CA ILE A 82 -26.09 -15.87 -23.96
C ILE A 82 -24.86 -16.14 -23.10
N LYS A 83 -23.68 -16.12 -23.72
CA LYS A 83 -22.39 -16.35 -23.04
C LYS A 83 -21.57 -15.08 -22.77
N LYS A 84 -22.00 -13.90 -23.24
CA LYS A 84 -21.28 -12.64 -23.05
C LYS A 84 -22.08 -11.66 -22.21
N SER A 85 -21.42 -10.97 -21.29
CA SER A 85 -22.06 -9.95 -20.44
C SER A 85 -22.68 -8.81 -21.23
N SER A 86 -22.03 -8.37 -22.31
CA SER A 86 -22.50 -7.26 -23.16
C SER A 86 -23.85 -7.54 -23.82
N THR A 87 -24.08 -8.76 -24.34
CA THR A 87 -25.37 -9.18 -24.90
C THR A 87 -26.40 -9.46 -23.81
N LEU A 88 -25.97 -9.98 -22.66
CA LEU A 88 -26.85 -10.29 -21.53
C LEU A 88 -27.50 -9.02 -20.96
N ILE A 89 -26.78 -7.91 -20.91
CA ILE A 89 -27.33 -6.60 -20.46
C ILE A 89 -28.47 -6.16 -21.39
N LYS A 90 -28.30 -6.30 -22.71
CA LYS A 90 -29.30 -5.89 -23.70
C LYS A 90 -30.58 -6.73 -23.60
N GLU A 91 -30.46 -8.05 -23.43
CA GLU A 91 -31.64 -8.93 -23.39
C GLU A 91 -32.32 -9.03 -22.01
N SER A 92 -31.57 -8.84 -20.92
CA SER A 92 -32.14 -8.97 -19.57
C SER A 92 -32.99 -7.78 -19.12
N ASN A 93 -32.91 -6.64 -19.82
CA ASN A 93 -33.55 -5.36 -19.45
C ASN A 93 -33.20 -4.91 -18.00
N LEU A 94 -31.99 -5.24 -17.55
CA LEU A 94 -31.44 -4.88 -16.24
C LEU A 94 -30.30 -3.88 -16.42
N GLN A 95 -29.98 -3.11 -15.38
CA GLN A 95 -28.81 -2.25 -15.41
C GLN A 95 -27.51 -3.08 -15.38
N GLU A 96 -26.46 -2.57 -16.00
CA GLU A 96 -25.14 -3.23 -16.04
C GLU A 96 -24.66 -3.65 -14.64
N VAL A 97 -24.83 -2.77 -13.65
CA VAL A 97 -24.44 -3.03 -12.26
C VAL A 97 -25.21 -4.21 -11.65
N GLU A 98 -26.49 -4.37 -11.99
CA GLU A 98 -27.33 -5.46 -11.50
C GLU A 98 -26.93 -6.80 -12.11
N VAL A 99 -26.65 -6.81 -13.42
CA VAL A 99 -26.17 -7.99 -14.15
C VAL A 99 -24.83 -8.46 -13.60
N LEU A 100 -23.87 -7.54 -13.44
CA LEU A 100 -22.55 -7.87 -12.89
C LEU A 100 -22.62 -8.41 -11.46
N ARG A 101 -23.48 -7.85 -10.60
CA ARG A 101 -23.71 -8.38 -9.24
C ARG A 101 -24.28 -9.78 -9.26
N ALA A 102 -25.28 -10.02 -10.11
CA ALA A 102 -25.90 -11.34 -10.21
C ALA A 102 -24.93 -12.40 -10.76
N LEU A 103 -24.09 -12.06 -11.75
CA LEU A 103 -23.01 -12.94 -12.20
C LEU A 103 -22.02 -13.23 -11.08
N GLN A 104 -21.61 -12.22 -10.31
CA GLN A 104 -20.72 -12.41 -9.16
C GLN A 104 -21.34 -13.36 -8.12
N TRP A 105 -22.64 -13.24 -7.84
CA TRP A 105 -23.33 -14.12 -6.89
C TRP A 105 -23.49 -15.55 -7.41
N LEU A 106 -23.84 -15.73 -8.69
CA LEU A 106 -23.89 -17.03 -9.34
C LEU A 106 -22.50 -17.71 -9.32
N GLN A 107 -21.44 -16.94 -9.53
CA GLN A 107 -20.06 -17.41 -9.46
C GLN A 107 -19.69 -17.85 -8.04
N ASN A 108 -20.02 -17.05 -7.02
CA ASN A 108 -19.78 -17.39 -5.61
C ASN A 108 -20.49 -18.69 -5.19
N LYS A 109 -21.63 -19.01 -5.83
CA LYS A 109 -22.38 -20.26 -5.62
C LYS A 109 -21.89 -21.42 -6.49
N ASN A 110 -20.80 -21.23 -7.23
CA ASN A 110 -20.23 -22.20 -8.17
C ASN A 110 -21.22 -22.65 -9.27
N LEU A 111 -22.16 -21.77 -9.66
CA LEU A 111 -23.11 -22.05 -10.73
C LEU A 111 -22.56 -21.68 -12.10
N ILE A 112 -21.66 -20.70 -12.15
CA ILE A 112 -21.03 -20.21 -13.38
C ILE A 112 -19.53 -20.02 -13.19
N GLU A 113 -18.80 -20.11 -14.30
CA GLU A 113 -17.40 -19.71 -14.40
C GLU A 113 -17.30 -18.50 -15.34
N THR A 114 -16.54 -17.48 -14.93
CA THR A 114 -16.39 -16.24 -15.70
C THR A 114 -14.94 -16.05 -16.13
N LYS A 115 -14.73 -15.76 -17.41
CA LYS A 115 -13.44 -15.38 -17.97
C LYS A 115 -13.48 -13.90 -18.37
N LYS A 116 -12.68 -13.08 -17.71
CA LYS A 116 -12.60 -11.64 -18.00
C LYS A 116 -11.64 -11.41 -19.17
N THR A 117 -12.13 -10.76 -20.21
CA THR A 117 -11.31 -10.33 -21.34
C THR A 117 -11.31 -8.81 -21.37
N THR A 118 -10.14 -8.21 -21.24
CA THR A 118 -9.99 -6.75 -21.36
C THR A 118 -9.72 -6.42 -22.81
N LYS A 119 -10.52 -5.53 -23.40
CA LYS A 119 -10.29 -4.94 -24.71
C LYS A 119 -9.96 -3.47 -24.56
N GLU A 120 -8.83 -3.07 -25.11
CA GLU A 120 -8.45 -1.67 -25.27
C GLU A 120 -9.21 -1.12 -26.49
N LEU A 121 -9.95 -0.04 -26.29
CA LEU A 121 -10.63 0.69 -27.35
C LEU A 121 -10.10 2.12 -27.39
N ILE A 122 -9.87 2.61 -28.59
CA ILE A 122 -9.58 4.02 -28.84
C ILE A 122 -10.93 4.71 -29.00
N ILE A 123 -11.20 5.70 -28.14
CA ILE A 123 -12.39 6.54 -28.20
C ILE A 123 -11.99 8.00 -28.42
N LEU A 124 -12.94 8.81 -28.89
CA LEU A 124 -12.78 10.26 -28.95
C LEU A 124 -12.75 10.84 -27.53
N ASP A 125 -11.89 11.83 -27.33
CA ASP A 125 -11.88 12.69 -26.15
C ASP A 125 -12.43 14.08 -26.52
N LYS A 126 -12.50 15.02 -25.57
CA LYS A 126 -13.21 16.31 -25.71
C LYS A 126 -12.89 17.09 -27.00
N ASN A 127 -11.61 17.25 -27.35
CA ASN A 127 -11.22 17.95 -28.58
C ASN A 127 -11.47 17.10 -29.82
N GLY A 128 -11.37 15.76 -29.71
CA GLY A 128 -11.71 14.85 -30.79
C GLY A 128 -13.18 14.97 -31.22
N GLU A 129 -14.11 15.06 -30.26
CA GLU A 129 -15.53 15.29 -30.53
C GLU A 129 -15.78 16.67 -31.16
N LEU A 130 -15.07 17.71 -30.69
CA LEU A 130 -15.14 19.06 -31.24
C LEU A 130 -14.67 19.09 -32.70
N TYR A 131 -13.54 18.44 -33.00
CA TYR A 131 -12.97 18.39 -34.35
C TYR A 131 -13.80 17.54 -35.31
N LEU A 132 -14.47 16.49 -34.83
CA LEU A 132 -15.42 15.74 -35.64
C LEU A 132 -16.59 16.62 -36.11
N LYS A 133 -17.08 17.52 -35.25
CA LYS A 133 -18.20 18.43 -35.57
C LYS A 133 -17.78 19.64 -36.39
N GLN A 134 -16.65 20.26 -36.05
CA GLN A 134 -16.22 21.54 -36.62
C GLN A 134 -15.14 21.40 -37.72
N GLY A 135 -14.63 20.20 -37.93
CA GLY A 135 -13.47 19.92 -38.77
C GLY A 135 -12.14 20.12 -38.03
N LEU A 136 -11.11 19.42 -38.50
CA LEU A 136 -9.76 19.51 -37.92
C LEU A 136 -9.22 20.95 -37.99
N PRO A 137 -8.46 21.41 -36.98
CA PRO A 137 -7.81 22.73 -36.98
C PRO A 137 -7.02 23.03 -38.26
N GLU A 138 -6.32 22.03 -38.81
CA GLU A 138 -5.55 22.14 -40.04
C GLU A 138 -6.44 22.37 -41.27
N ARG A 139 -7.64 21.78 -41.30
CA ARG A 139 -8.63 22.03 -42.37
C ARG A 139 -9.16 23.46 -42.28
N LYS A 140 -9.45 23.94 -41.06
CA LYS A 140 -9.89 25.32 -40.82
C LYS A 140 -8.80 26.32 -41.20
N PHE A 141 -7.54 26.03 -40.84
CA PHE A 141 -6.37 26.85 -41.20
C PHE A 141 -6.21 26.96 -42.73
N LEU A 142 -6.26 25.84 -43.45
CA LEU A 142 -6.14 25.84 -44.91
C LEU A 142 -7.34 26.51 -45.61
N LYS A 143 -8.56 26.39 -45.07
CA LYS A 143 -9.75 27.11 -45.58
C LYS A 143 -9.67 28.62 -45.35
N ALA A 144 -9.11 29.06 -44.23
CA ALA A 144 -8.91 30.49 -43.98
C ALA A 144 -7.85 31.09 -44.92
N LEU A 145 -6.85 30.29 -45.27
CA LEU A 145 -5.73 30.64 -46.15
C LEU A 145 -6.08 30.50 -47.65
N THR A 146 -6.92 31.42 -48.14
CA THR A 146 -7.26 31.55 -49.58
C THR A 146 -6.32 32.49 -50.35
N LYS A 147 -5.59 33.34 -49.63
CA LYS A 147 -4.59 34.31 -50.13
C LYS A 147 -3.46 34.43 -49.10
N PRO A 148 -2.29 35.01 -49.44
CA PRO A 148 -1.22 35.22 -48.47
C PRO A 148 -1.69 36.09 -47.29
N LEU A 149 -1.69 35.54 -46.09
CA LEU A 149 -2.19 36.18 -44.86
C LEU A 149 -1.15 36.11 -43.74
N THR A 150 -1.23 37.05 -42.81
CA THR A 150 -0.45 37.04 -41.56
C THR A 150 -1.03 36.03 -40.56
N LEU A 151 -0.23 35.64 -39.56
CA LEU A 151 -0.64 34.66 -38.55
C LEU A 151 -1.88 35.13 -37.76
N GLU A 152 -1.96 36.42 -37.43
CA GLU A 152 -3.07 37.01 -36.68
C GLU A 152 -4.38 37.02 -37.48
N GLU A 153 -4.30 37.28 -38.78
CA GLU A 153 -5.46 37.24 -39.69
C GLU A 153 -6.00 35.82 -39.84
N ILE A 154 -5.11 34.83 -39.91
CA ILE A 154 -5.50 33.42 -39.99
C ILE A 154 -6.13 32.97 -38.68
N GLN A 155 -5.57 33.38 -37.53
CA GLN A 155 -6.12 33.05 -36.22
C GLN A 155 -7.57 33.53 -36.07
N LYS A 156 -7.84 34.80 -36.44
CA LYS A 156 -9.18 35.40 -36.36
C LYS A 156 -10.16 34.75 -37.35
N LYS A 157 -9.71 34.46 -38.58
CA LYS A 157 -10.57 33.91 -39.64
C LYS A 157 -10.87 32.41 -39.46
N ALA A 158 -9.92 31.65 -38.92
CA ALA A 158 -10.07 30.22 -38.65
C ALA A 158 -10.68 29.92 -37.27
N ASN A 159 -10.80 30.95 -36.41
CA ASN A 159 -11.26 30.85 -35.02
C ASN A 159 -10.51 29.75 -34.24
N LEU A 160 -9.19 29.84 -34.23
CA LEU A 160 -8.28 28.87 -33.60
C LEU A 160 -7.62 29.47 -32.35
N GLU A 161 -7.42 28.65 -31.33
CA GLU A 161 -6.64 29.04 -30.15
C GLU A 161 -5.14 29.15 -30.47
N LYS A 162 -4.39 29.86 -29.62
CA LYS A 162 -2.94 30.06 -29.80
C LYS A 162 -2.14 28.74 -29.79
N ASP A 163 -2.62 27.74 -29.06
CA ASP A 163 -1.95 26.44 -29.00
C ASP A 163 -2.24 25.61 -30.27
N GLU A 164 -3.47 25.68 -30.78
CA GLU A 164 -3.87 25.00 -32.02
C GLU A 164 -3.14 25.55 -33.24
N ILE A 165 -2.95 26.88 -33.31
CA ILE A 165 -2.29 27.50 -34.47
C ILE A 165 -0.82 27.11 -34.57
N ASN A 166 -0.11 27.01 -33.44
CA ASN A 166 1.30 26.60 -33.40
C ASN A 166 1.47 25.14 -33.85
N VAL A 167 0.55 24.26 -33.43
CA VAL A 167 0.51 22.85 -33.85
C VAL A 167 0.24 22.75 -35.36
N CYS A 168 -0.73 23.52 -35.88
CA CYS A 168 -1.03 23.60 -37.31
C CYS A 168 0.19 24.04 -38.14
N LEU A 169 0.93 25.06 -37.70
CA LEU A 169 2.12 25.55 -38.42
C LEU A 169 3.19 24.46 -38.56
N GLY A 170 3.50 23.75 -37.46
CA GLY A 170 4.51 22.69 -37.46
C GLY A 170 4.15 21.55 -38.41
N LEU A 171 2.88 21.12 -38.40
CA LEU A 171 2.40 20.00 -39.20
C LEU A 171 2.23 20.36 -40.68
N LEU A 172 1.60 21.49 -40.98
CA LEU A 172 1.38 21.94 -42.35
C LEU A 172 2.72 22.26 -43.04
N LYS A 173 3.71 22.79 -42.31
CA LYS A 173 5.08 22.97 -42.81
C LYS A 173 5.76 21.63 -43.08
N LYS A 174 5.71 20.70 -42.12
CA LYS A 174 6.32 19.36 -42.27
C LYS A 174 5.73 18.58 -43.46
N ARG A 175 4.46 18.83 -43.79
CA ARG A 175 3.76 18.23 -44.93
C ARG A 175 3.90 19.02 -46.23
N ASN A 176 4.71 20.09 -46.26
CA ASN A 176 4.89 20.97 -47.43
C ASN A 176 3.58 21.55 -47.99
N LEU A 177 2.60 21.83 -47.13
CA LEU A 177 1.30 22.42 -47.51
C LEU A 177 1.30 23.94 -47.43
N ILE A 178 2.20 24.52 -46.63
CA ILE A 178 2.37 25.96 -46.46
C ILE A 178 3.86 26.35 -46.53
N GLN A 179 4.12 27.58 -46.95
CA GLN A 179 5.45 28.22 -46.86
C GLN A 179 5.39 29.38 -45.87
N LEU A 180 6.42 29.49 -45.01
CA LEU A 180 6.53 30.53 -43.99
C LEU A 180 7.34 31.72 -44.52
N GLY A 181 6.79 32.93 -44.36
CA GLY A 181 7.40 34.23 -44.61
C GLY A 181 6.66 35.31 -43.80
N GLU A 182 6.80 36.60 -44.13
CA GLU A 182 6.00 37.68 -43.50
C GLU A 182 4.48 37.44 -43.67
N LYS A 183 4.10 36.78 -44.77
CA LYS A 183 2.77 36.22 -45.01
C LYS A 183 2.91 34.74 -45.32
N ILE A 184 2.01 33.93 -44.77
CA ILE A 184 1.96 32.49 -45.01
C ILE A 184 1.30 32.26 -46.37
N THR A 185 1.89 31.41 -47.21
CA THR A 185 1.32 31.04 -48.53
C THR A 185 0.96 29.56 -48.56
N ARG A 186 -0.10 29.22 -49.30
CA ARG A 186 -0.56 27.84 -49.48
C ARG A 186 0.11 27.24 -50.72
N LEU A 187 0.70 26.06 -50.59
CA LEU A 187 1.45 25.39 -51.67
C LEU A 187 0.65 24.29 -52.40
N LYS A 188 -0.30 23.64 -51.72
CA LYS A 188 -1.13 22.56 -52.29
C LYS A 188 -2.60 22.65 -51.84
N GLU A 189 -3.52 22.22 -52.70
CA GLU A 189 -4.95 22.22 -52.40
C GLU A 189 -5.42 21.00 -51.61
N GLU A 190 -4.89 19.81 -51.87
CA GLU A 190 -5.31 18.57 -51.22
C GLU A 190 -4.19 17.87 -50.43
N ASP A 191 -4.55 17.36 -49.24
CA ASP A 191 -3.72 16.47 -48.42
C ASP A 191 -4.49 15.17 -48.19
N SER A 192 -4.00 14.07 -48.76
CA SER A 192 -4.56 12.73 -48.60
C SER A 192 -4.53 12.25 -47.15
N ILE A 193 -3.52 12.65 -46.38
CA ILE A 193 -3.35 12.28 -44.97
C ILE A 193 -4.36 13.02 -44.10
N LEU A 194 -4.72 14.25 -44.45
CA LEU A 194 -5.75 15.01 -43.75
C LEU A 194 -7.14 14.38 -43.94
N LYS A 195 -7.47 13.93 -45.16
CA LYS A 195 -8.70 13.17 -45.43
C LYS A 195 -8.72 11.87 -44.62
N LEU A 196 -7.61 11.13 -44.62
CA LEU A 196 -7.48 9.88 -43.85
C LEU A 196 -7.59 10.12 -42.33
N ALA A 197 -7.09 11.25 -41.82
CA ALA A 197 -7.22 11.62 -40.41
C ALA A 197 -8.66 11.96 -40.00
N GLU A 198 -9.42 12.64 -40.87
CA GLU A 198 -10.84 12.89 -40.66
C GLU A 198 -11.67 11.59 -40.73
N GLU A 199 -11.34 10.68 -41.66
CA GLU A 199 -11.94 9.35 -41.75
C GLU A 199 -11.61 8.49 -40.52
N PHE A 200 -10.38 8.57 -40.01
CA PHE A 200 -9.97 7.89 -38.80
C PHE A 200 -10.83 8.32 -37.60
N LEU A 201 -11.01 9.63 -37.38
CA LEU A 201 -11.89 10.14 -36.30
C LEU A 201 -13.34 9.66 -36.45
N LYS A 202 -13.86 9.58 -37.68
CA LYS A 202 -15.21 9.05 -37.96
C LYS A 202 -15.35 7.55 -37.70
N SER A 203 -14.24 6.80 -37.83
CA SER A 203 -14.25 5.33 -37.70
C SER A 203 -14.13 4.84 -36.26
N LEU A 204 -13.89 5.72 -35.29
CA LEU A 204 -13.81 5.37 -33.87
C LEU A 204 -15.21 5.02 -33.32
N PRO A 205 -15.33 4.03 -32.41
CA PRO A 205 -14.24 3.38 -31.67
C PRO A 205 -13.60 2.17 -32.37
N LEU A 206 -12.26 2.02 -32.24
CA LEU A 206 -11.48 0.91 -32.83
C LEU A 206 -10.51 0.28 -31.81
N ASP A 207 -10.17 -0.99 -32.01
CA ASP A 207 -9.12 -1.69 -31.25
C ASP A 207 -7.74 -1.31 -31.82
N PRO A 208 -6.79 -0.79 -31.01
CA PRO A 208 -5.44 -0.44 -31.47
C PRO A 208 -4.73 -1.55 -32.25
N LYS A 209 -5.00 -2.82 -31.91
CA LYS A 209 -4.34 -3.99 -32.52
C LYS A 209 -4.84 -4.30 -33.93
N THR A 210 -5.98 -3.72 -34.33
CA THR A 210 -6.61 -3.96 -35.63
C THR A 210 -6.33 -2.86 -36.65
N LEU A 211 -5.51 -1.87 -36.29
CA LEU A 211 -5.21 -0.71 -37.14
C LEU A 211 -4.19 -1.05 -38.24
N SER A 212 -4.41 -0.54 -39.45
CA SER A 212 -3.41 -0.53 -40.53
C SER A 212 -2.25 0.43 -40.20
N GLU A 213 -1.10 0.25 -40.85
CA GLU A 213 0.11 1.08 -40.62
C GLU A 213 -0.15 2.59 -40.77
N GLU A 214 -0.97 2.98 -41.74
CA GLU A 214 -1.35 4.38 -41.99
C GLU A 214 -2.22 4.95 -40.86
N ARG A 215 -3.14 4.14 -40.31
CA ARG A 215 -3.98 4.53 -39.17
C ARG A 215 -3.20 4.55 -37.86
N LEU A 216 -2.21 3.68 -37.69
CA LEU A 216 -1.29 3.71 -36.55
C LEU A 216 -0.47 5.00 -36.52
N TYR A 217 0.00 5.47 -37.67
CA TYR A 217 0.68 6.76 -37.77
C TYR A 217 -0.21 7.92 -37.28
N ILE A 218 -1.46 7.98 -37.75
CA ILE A 218 -2.45 9.00 -37.33
C ILE A 218 -2.75 8.88 -35.83
N PHE A 219 -2.94 7.65 -35.33
CA PHE A 219 -3.17 7.39 -33.90
C PHE A 219 -2.04 7.95 -33.03
N HIS A 220 -0.77 7.69 -33.38
CA HIS A 220 0.37 8.24 -32.66
C HIS A 220 0.48 9.77 -32.77
N GLU A 221 0.09 10.34 -33.92
CA GLU A 221 0.07 11.79 -34.12
C GLU A 221 -0.99 12.45 -33.24
N PHE A 222 -2.20 11.89 -33.16
CA PHE A 222 -3.28 12.38 -32.31
C PHE A 222 -3.04 12.14 -30.82
N LYS A 223 -2.37 11.05 -30.42
CA LYS A 223 -2.01 10.79 -29.03
C LYS A 223 -1.03 11.82 -28.45
N LYS A 224 -0.16 12.41 -29.27
CA LYS A 224 0.75 13.48 -28.86
C LYS A 224 0.04 14.81 -28.62
N ARG A 225 -1.19 14.95 -29.10
CA ARG A 225 -1.98 16.17 -29.03
C ARG A 225 -2.96 16.09 -27.87
N ARG A 226 -3.26 17.25 -27.31
CA ARG A 226 -4.08 17.35 -26.11
C ARG A 226 -5.54 16.97 -26.38
N GLU A 227 -6.03 16.00 -25.62
CA GLU A 227 -7.47 15.66 -25.48
C GLU A 227 -8.18 15.29 -26.79
N ILE A 228 -7.47 14.72 -27.78
CA ILE A 228 -8.09 14.23 -29.03
C ILE A 228 -8.60 12.79 -28.89
N LEU A 229 -7.76 11.91 -28.38
CA LEU A 229 -8.06 10.48 -28.21
C LEU A 229 -7.86 10.07 -26.77
N LYS A 230 -8.71 9.14 -26.31
CA LYS A 230 -8.58 8.48 -25.03
C LYS A 230 -8.59 6.97 -25.25
N GLU A 231 -7.73 6.26 -24.52
CA GLU A 231 -7.76 4.80 -24.47
C GLU A 231 -8.71 4.40 -23.33
N ASP A 232 -9.76 3.64 -23.67
CA ASP A 232 -10.72 3.12 -22.70
C ASP A 232 -10.61 1.59 -22.62
N LEU A 233 -10.73 1.08 -21.39
CA LEU A 233 -10.58 -0.34 -21.10
C LEU A 233 -11.97 -0.94 -20.90
N THR A 234 -12.53 -1.50 -21.97
CA THR A 234 -13.78 -2.25 -21.85
C THR A 234 -13.49 -3.67 -21.37
N LYS A 235 -14.17 -4.08 -20.32
CA LYS A 235 -14.07 -5.45 -19.76
C LYS A 235 -15.30 -6.21 -20.20
N ASP A 236 -15.14 -7.16 -21.11
CA ASP A 236 -16.22 -8.10 -21.43
C ASP A 236 -15.97 -9.42 -20.70
N VAL A 237 -17.03 -9.96 -20.11
CA VAL A 237 -16.98 -11.18 -19.32
C VAL A 237 -17.63 -12.29 -20.13
N GLU A 238 -16.84 -13.30 -20.48
CA GLU A 238 -17.35 -14.55 -21.04
C GLU A 238 -17.80 -15.46 -19.88
N ILE A 239 -18.98 -16.06 -20.03
CA ILE A 239 -19.70 -16.77 -18.98
C ILE A 239 -19.96 -18.19 -19.45
N ASN A 240 -19.51 -19.17 -18.67
CA ASN A 240 -19.76 -20.58 -18.88
C ASN A 240 -20.58 -21.15 -17.72
N LEU A 241 -21.65 -21.89 -18.04
CA LEU A 241 -22.44 -22.59 -17.04
C LEU A 241 -21.65 -23.81 -16.53
N SER A 242 -21.64 -23.99 -15.20
CA SER A 242 -21.19 -25.24 -14.59
C SER A 242 -22.24 -26.34 -14.80
N GLN A 243 -21.88 -27.60 -14.51
CA GLN A 243 -22.84 -28.73 -14.56
C GLN A 243 -24.08 -28.47 -13.68
N LEU A 244 -23.89 -27.93 -12.48
CA LEU A 244 -24.98 -27.57 -11.56
C LEU A 244 -25.80 -26.37 -12.07
N GLY A 245 -25.14 -25.39 -12.70
CA GLY A 245 -25.80 -24.24 -13.32
C GLY A 245 -26.71 -24.64 -14.48
N GLU A 246 -26.26 -25.57 -15.31
CA GLU A 246 -27.02 -26.10 -16.44
C GLU A 246 -28.28 -26.85 -15.98
N GLU A 247 -28.17 -27.68 -14.94
CA GLU A 247 -29.30 -28.40 -14.33
C GLU A 247 -30.34 -27.42 -13.75
N LEU A 248 -29.89 -26.42 -12.97
CA LEU A 248 -30.78 -25.44 -12.35
C LEU A 248 -31.42 -24.45 -13.33
N SER A 249 -30.75 -24.15 -14.45
CA SER A 249 -31.30 -23.28 -15.50
C SER A 249 -32.57 -23.85 -16.17
N LYS A 250 -32.81 -25.16 -16.02
CA LYS A 250 -33.97 -25.89 -16.57
C LYS A 250 -35.14 -25.99 -15.59
N GLU A 251 -34.91 -25.72 -14.32
CA GLU A 251 -35.95 -25.77 -13.28
C GLU A 251 -36.76 -24.47 -13.22
N ASN A 252 -37.99 -24.53 -12.67
CA ASN A 252 -38.82 -23.34 -12.50
C ASN A 252 -38.36 -22.53 -11.29
N LEU A 253 -37.68 -21.42 -11.54
CA LEU A 253 -37.08 -20.57 -10.51
C LEU A 253 -38.03 -19.51 -9.92
N LYS A 254 -39.28 -19.43 -10.37
CA LYS A 254 -40.27 -18.44 -9.88
C LYS A 254 -40.84 -18.85 -8.51
N ILE A 255 -40.16 -18.48 -7.43
CA ILE A 255 -40.62 -18.65 -6.04
C ILE A 255 -40.80 -17.28 -5.39
N ASN A 256 -41.94 -17.02 -4.75
CA ASN A 256 -42.15 -15.76 -4.03
C ASN A 256 -41.50 -15.84 -2.62
N LEU A 257 -40.27 -15.32 -2.49
CA LEU A 257 -39.52 -15.27 -1.24
C LEU A 257 -39.26 -13.82 -0.85
N ILE A 258 -39.38 -13.51 0.44
CA ILE A 258 -38.97 -12.21 0.97
C ILE A 258 -37.44 -12.20 1.11
N GLU A 259 -36.79 -11.15 0.59
CA GLU A 259 -35.33 -10.96 0.70
C GLU A 259 -34.95 -10.23 2.01
N THR A 260 -35.69 -9.18 2.38
CA THR A 260 -35.39 -8.32 3.54
C THR A 260 -36.66 -8.06 4.36
N LEU A 261 -36.53 -8.13 5.68
CA LEU A 261 -37.60 -7.75 6.60
C LEU A 261 -37.67 -6.22 6.70
N THR A 262 -38.84 -5.63 6.47
CA THR A 262 -39.05 -4.17 6.58
C THR A 262 -39.81 -3.78 7.84
N SER A 263 -39.69 -2.52 8.27
CA SER A 263 -40.41 -1.95 9.41
C SER A 263 -41.93 -2.09 9.28
N ASP A 264 -42.48 -1.90 8.08
CA ASP A 264 -43.92 -2.00 7.83
C ASP A 264 -44.42 -3.44 7.93
N MET A 265 -43.61 -4.41 7.51
CA MET A 265 -43.94 -5.82 7.66
C MET A 265 -44.02 -6.22 9.14
N LEU A 266 -43.09 -5.71 9.96
CA LEU A 266 -43.12 -5.90 11.42
C LEU A 266 -44.38 -5.29 12.04
N ARG A 267 -44.74 -4.07 11.64
CA ARG A 267 -45.93 -3.35 12.15
C ARG A 267 -47.24 -4.05 11.77
N THR A 268 -47.34 -4.54 10.54
CA THR A 268 -48.57 -5.17 9.99
C THR A 268 -48.68 -6.67 10.27
N GLY A 269 -47.60 -7.31 10.74
CA GLY A 269 -47.55 -8.78 10.92
C GLY A 269 -47.55 -9.57 9.60
N SER A 270 -47.42 -8.91 8.45
CA SER A 270 -47.50 -9.53 7.12
C SER A 270 -46.37 -10.51 6.78
N TYR A 271 -45.35 -10.61 7.64
CA TYR A 271 -44.24 -11.55 7.51
C TYR A 271 -44.57 -12.96 8.02
N LYS A 272 -45.56 -13.14 8.91
CA LYS A 272 -45.81 -14.40 9.62
C LYS A 272 -46.11 -15.60 8.71
N ASN A 273 -46.77 -15.37 7.57
CA ASN A 273 -47.18 -16.42 6.62
C ASN A 273 -46.33 -16.46 5.34
N LYS A 274 -45.18 -15.76 5.31
CA LYS A 274 -44.32 -15.68 4.13
C LYS A 274 -43.00 -16.40 4.38
N ARG A 275 -42.41 -16.95 3.30
CA ARG A 275 -41.10 -17.62 3.36
C ARG A 275 -39.98 -16.63 3.04
N PHE A 276 -38.91 -16.70 3.82
CA PHE A 276 -37.70 -15.91 3.59
C PHE A 276 -36.72 -16.65 2.71
N ARG A 277 -35.97 -15.87 1.93
CA ARG A 277 -34.82 -16.36 1.19
C ARG A 277 -33.79 -16.95 2.17
N ARG A 278 -33.21 -18.09 1.81
CA ARG A 278 -32.15 -18.70 2.60
C ARG A 278 -30.87 -17.86 2.51
N TYR A 279 -30.33 -17.44 3.65
CA TYR A 279 -29.07 -16.70 3.71
C TYR A 279 -27.89 -17.66 3.77
N ASP A 280 -26.85 -17.40 2.98
CA ASP A 280 -25.60 -18.14 3.06
C ASP A 280 -24.62 -17.39 3.97
N VAL A 281 -24.42 -17.91 5.18
CA VAL A 281 -23.50 -17.34 6.18
C VAL A 281 -22.02 -17.50 5.80
N LYS A 282 -21.71 -18.31 4.78
CA LYS A 282 -20.33 -18.52 4.30
C LYS A 282 -19.98 -17.62 3.11
N ILE A 283 -20.94 -16.82 2.63
CA ILE A 283 -20.71 -15.94 1.48
C ILE A 283 -19.65 -14.89 1.81
N ASN A 284 -18.76 -14.63 0.86
CA ASN A 284 -17.81 -13.53 0.99
C ASN A 284 -18.59 -12.20 0.90
N VAL A 285 -18.56 -11.42 1.97
CA VAL A 285 -19.17 -10.09 2.05
C VAL A 285 -18.09 -9.01 1.87
N PRO A 286 -18.44 -7.83 1.31
CA PRO A 286 -17.51 -6.71 1.28
C PRO A 286 -16.95 -6.41 2.67
N LYS A 287 -15.63 -6.35 2.79
CA LYS A 287 -14.97 -5.95 4.05
C LYS A 287 -15.23 -4.46 4.29
N ILE A 288 -15.70 -4.13 5.48
CA ILE A 288 -15.82 -2.75 5.93
C ILE A 288 -14.47 -2.35 6.53
N TYR A 289 -13.85 -1.30 5.98
CA TYR A 289 -12.60 -0.76 6.47
C TYR A 289 -12.89 0.45 7.36
N SER A 290 -12.47 0.39 8.62
CA SER A 290 -12.50 1.53 9.54
C SER A 290 -11.32 2.46 9.29
N GLY A 291 -11.39 3.69 9.81
CA GLY A 291 -10.18 4.52 9.97
C GLY A 291 -9.14 3.79 10.80
N ARG A 292 -7.86 3.88 10.40
CA ARG A 292 -6.74 3.23 11.08
C ARG A 292 -5.58 4.21 11.21
N ARG A 293 -4.84 4.11 12.32
CA ARG A 293 -3.55 4.79 12.47
C ARG A 293 -2.49 4.06 11.65
N HIS A 294 -1.49 4.80 11.15
CA HIS A 294 -0.35 4.20 10.49
C HIS A 294 0.36 3.20 11.43
N PHE A 295 0.70 2.01 10.93
CA PHE A 295 1.21 0.91 11.76
C PHE A 295 2.59 1.21 12.38
N VAL A 296 3.43 1.98 11.69
CA VAL A 296 4.69 2.53 12.24
C VAL A 296 4.41 3.47 13.40
N ASN A 297 3.43 4.39 13.25
CA ASN A 297 3.10 5.34 14.31
C ASN A 297 2.53 4.62 15.54
N GLN A 298 1.75 3.55 15.36
CA GLN A 298 1.28 2.75 16.49
C GLN A 298 2.45 2.15 17.30
N ALA A 299 3.47 1.63 16.61
CA ALA A 299 4.64 1.05 17.26
C ALA A 299 5.55 2.11 17.89
N ILE A 300 5.66 3.28 17.28
CA ILE A 300 6.32 4.45 17.86
C ILE A 300 5.59 4.87 19.13
N ASP A 301 4.28 5.07 19.09
CA ASP A 301 3.45 5.45 20.24
C ASP A 301 3.61 4.44 21.40
N TYR A 302 3.64 3.15 21.08
CA TYR A 302 3.91 2.09 22.05
C TYR A 302 5.31 2.23 22.67
N SER A 303 6.35 2.44 21.86
CA SER A 303 7.72 2.64 22.33
C SER A 303 7.85 3.90 23.20
N LYS A 304 7.15 4.99 22.84
CA LYS A 304 7.09 6.22 23.65
C LYS A 304 6.47 5.93 25.01
N ARG A 305 5.35 5.19 25.05
CA ARG A 305 4.67 4.83 26.30
C ARG A 305 5.61 4.07 27.25
N ILE A 306 6.42 3.14 26.73
CA ILE A 306 7.39 2.41 27.57
C ILE A 306 8.40 3.36 28.21
N TRP A 307 8.94 4.32 27.45
CA TRP A 307 9.88 5.30 28.01
C TRP A 307 9.22 6.19 29.07
N LEU A 308 7.99 6.63 28.83
CA LEU A 308 7.20 7.39 29.80
C LEU A 308 6.95 6.58 31.08
N ASP A 309 6.60 5.29 30.96
CA ASP A 309 6.39 4.38 32.09
C ASP A 309 7.69 4.14 32.90
N LEU A 310 8.86 4.24 32.26
CA LEU A 310 10.17 4.19 32.91
C LEU A 310 10.61 5.54 33.53
N GLY A 311 9.74 6.56 33.46
CA GLY A 311 9.94 7.88 34.05
C GLY A 311 10.80 8.82 33.21
N PHE A 312 10.92 8.59 31.90
CA PHE A 312 11.63 9.48 30.99
C PHE A 312 10.73 10.62 30.52
N LYS A 313 11.32 11.79 30.27
CA LYS A 313 10.64 12.95 29.67
C LYS A 313 10.96 13.03 28.18
N GLU A 314 9.98 13.32 27.34
CA GLU A 314 10.20 13.42 25.89
C GLU A 314 10.96 14.71 25.53
N MET A 315 11.97 14.59 24.67
CA MET A 315 12.69 15.71 24.06
C MET A 315 12.11 16.01 22.70
N GLU A 316 11.91 17.29 22.42
CA GLU A 316 11.48 17.77 21.11
C GLU A 316 12.57 18.64 20.48
N GLY A 317 12.61 18.64 19.15
CA GLY A 317 13.46 19.55 18.42
C GLY A 317 13.38 19.38 16.91
N ASN A 318 14.02 20.33 16.23
CA ASN A 318 13.91 20.47 14.78
C ASN A 318 14.62 19.35 14.03
N ILE A 319 14.17 19.10 12.80
CA ILE A 319 14.85 18.22 11.84
C ILE A 319 16.15 18.86 11.37
N ILE A 320 16.13 20.17 11.11
CA ILE A 320 17.29 20.92 10.64
C ILE A 320 18.05 21.45 11.86
N ASN A 321 19.34 21.18 11.91
CA ASN A 321 20.24 21.65 12.97
C ASN A 321 21.52 22.20 12.36
N THR A 322 22.24 23.04 13.11
CA THR A 322 23.63 23.38 12.76
C THR A 322 24.52 22.16 12.92
N SER A 323 25.55 22.06 12.11
CA SER A 323 26.60 21.04 12.23
C SER A 323 27.30 21.08 13.59
N PHE A 324 27.33 22.26 14.21
CA PHE A 324 27.70 22.44 15.61
C PHE A 324 26.96 21.48 16.54
N TRP A 325 25.63 21.58 16.62
CA TRP A 325 24.83 20.72 17.50
C TRP A 325 24.81 19.25 17.06
N ASN A 326 24.79 18.99 15.75
CA ASN A 326 24.71 17.62 15.23
C ASN A 326 26.03 16.85 15.38
N PHE A 327 27.18 17.53 15.40
CA PHE A 327 28.49 16.87 15.42
C PHE A 327 29.44 17.44 16.48
N ASP A 328 29.74 18.74 16.42
CA ASP A 328 30.80 19.35 17.26
C ASP A 328 30.47 19.28 18.76
N ALA A 329 29.21 19.52 19.14
CA ALA A 329 28.73 19.44 20.52
C ALA A 329 28.77 18.00 21.08
N LEU A 330 28.85 17.01 20.20
CA LEU A 330 29.06 15.60 20.55
C LEU A 330 30.54 15.24 20.42
N PHE A 331 31.46 16.19 20.35
CA PHE A 331 32.90 15.90 20.25
C PHE A 331 33.29 15.06 19.02
N THR A 332 32.46 15.01 17.99
CA THR A 332 32.78 14.39 16.69
C THR A 332 33.71 15.33 15.91
N PRO A 333 34.90 14.90 15.47
CA PRO A 333 35.87 15.79 14.83
C PRO A 333 35.39 16.30 13.46
N GLN A 334 35.94 17.41 12.98
CA GLN A 334 35.49 18.10 11.76
C GLN A 334 35.93 17.47 10.43
N ASP A 335 36.84 16.50 10.49
CA ASP A 335 37.30 15.65 9.39
C ASP A 335 36.68 14.25 9.43
N HIS A 336 35.72 14.00 10.33
CA HIS A 336 35.06 12.72 10.44
C HIS A 336 34.23 12.40 9.18
N PRO A 337 34.34 11.18 8.59
CA PRO A 337 33.65 10.79 7.35
C PRO A 337 32.14 11.04 7.37
N ALA A 338 31.47 10.76 8.50
CA ALA A 338 30.04 11.04 8.67
C ALA A 338 29.61 12.51 8.41
N ARG A 339 30.55 13.46 8.36
CA ARG A 339 30.32 14.89 8.03
C ARG A 339 30.51 15.20 6.54
N ASP A 340 30.87 14.21 5.73
CA ASP A 340 31.03 14.37 4.30
C ASP A 340 29.68 14.47 3.60
N LEU A 341 29.67 15.12 2.44
CA LEU A 341 28.47 15.29 1.60
C LEU A 341 27.89 13.94 1.14
N GLN A 342 28.71 12.88 1.14
CA GLN A 342 28.28 11.54 0.77
C GLN A 342 27.44 10.88 1.86
N ASP A 343 27.58 11.28 3.13
CA ASP A 343 26.89 10.68 4.28
C ASP A 343 25.79 11.58 4.85
N SER A 344 25.96 12.90 4.75
CA SER A 344 25.09 13.89 5.39
C SER A 344 24.42 14.84 4.40
N ILE A 345 23.16 15.16 4.66
CA ILE A 345 22.37 16.08 3.82
C ILE A 345 22.51 17.51 4.37
N PHE A 346 23.38 18.30 3.74
CA PHE A 346 23.60 19.71 4.07
C PHE A 346 22.68 20.64 3.29
N LEU A 347 22.32 21.77 3.91
CA LEU A 347 21.55 22.84 3.29
C LEU A 347 22.47 23.99 2.85
N THR A 348 21.98 24.79 1.91
CA THR A 348 22.71 25.95 1.36
C THR A 348 22.85 27.09 2.37
N GLN A 349 21.91 27.20 3.31
CA GLN A 349 21.88 28.24 4.33
C GLN A 349 22.81 27.90 5.51
N LYS A 350 23.25 28.93 6.23
CA LYS A 350 24.04 28.81 7.45
C LYS A 350 23.21 29.21 8.67
N GLY A 351 23.41 28.52 9.78
CA GLY A 351 22.77 28.82 11.06
C GLY A 351 23.62 29.72 11.95
N THR A 352 23.03 30.14 13.06
CA THR A 352 23.70 30.92 14.10
C THR A 352 24.26 30.00 15.19
N LEU A 353 25.45 30.32 15.68
CA LEU A 353 26.10 29.56 16.75
C LEU A 353 25.85 30.20 18.12
N PRO A 354 25.64 29.38 19.17
CA PRO A 354 25.59 29.88 20.54
C PRO A 354 27.01 30.23 20.99
N LYS A 355 27.37 31.53 20.99
CA LYS A 355 28.74 32.01 21.25
C LYS A 355 29.40 31.41 22.48
N GLU A 356 28.67 31.30 23.59
CA GLU A 356 29.20 30.74 24.84
C GLU A 356 29.61 29.27 24.69
N PHE A 357 28.72 28.43 24.17
CA PHE A 357 29.01 27.00 23.97
C PHE A 357 30.00 26.77 22.83
N ALA A 358 29.95 27.60 21.77
CA ALA A 358 30.87 27.52 20.65
C ALA A 358 32.33 27.71 21.10
N ASN A 359 32.60 28.69 21.96
CA ASN A 359 33.93 28.90 22.51
C ASN A 359 34.38 27.72 23.38
N LYS A 360 33.53 27.24 24.30
CA LYS A 360 33.87 26.09 25.18
C LYS A 360 34.16 24.82 24.38
N ILE A 361 33.35 24.55 23.35
CA ILE A 361 33.50 23.37 22.49
C ILE A 361 34.73 23.52 21.61
N LYS A 362 34.99 24.70 21.05
CA LYS A 362 36.23 24.98 20.32
C LYS A 362 37.45 24.65 21.19
N GLU A 363 37.54 25.21 22.39
CA GLU A 363 38.69 24.96 23.29
C GLU A 363 38.84 23.45 23.61
N MET A 364 37.74 22.75 23.87
CA MET A 364 37.75 21.31 24.10
C MET A 364 38.23 20.51 22.88
N HIS A 365 37.86 20.91 21.66
CA HIS A 365 38.32 20.26 20.43
C HIS A 365 39.79 20.55 20.14
N GLU A 366 40.24 21.79 20.28
CA GLU A 366 41.61 22.18 19.92
C GLU A 366 42.63 21.74 20.98
N HIS A 367 42.29 21.86 22.27
CA HIS A 367 43.24 21.74 23.38
C HIS A 367 42.83 20.75 24.46
N GLY A 368 41.55 20.38 24.54
CA GLY A 368 41.03 19.47 25.55
C GLY A 368 40.98 20.10 26.95
N ASP A 369 41.23 19.28 27.98
CA ASP A 369 41.27 19.69 29.38
C ASP A 369 42.36 18.92 30.16
N LYS A 370 42.28 18.89 31.51
CA LYS A 370 43.27 18.17 32.33
C LYS A 370 43.31 16.66 32.07
N ASN A 371 42.21 16.09 31.58
CA ASN A 371 42.01 14.66 31.41
C ASN A 371 41.89 14.26 29.93
N SER A 372 41.89 15.22 29.00
CA SER A 372 41.80 15.00 27.55
C SER A 372 42.75 15.91 26.80
N LYS A 373 43.39 15.40 25.74
CA LYS A 373 44.27 16.19 24.87
C LYS A 373 43.52 16.97 23.78
N GLY A 374 42.19 16.84 23.72
CA GLY A 374 41.42 17.28 22.57
C GLY A 374 41.77 16.49 21.30
N TRP A 375 41.35 17.01 20.15
CA TRP A 375 41.68 16.47 18.83
C TRP A 375 42.92 17.13 18.20
N GLN A 376 43.43 18.22 18.77
CA GLN A 376 44.67 18.87 18.35
C GLN A 376 44.67 19.39 16.89
N TYR A 377 43.51 19.79 16.38
CA TYR A 377 43.36 20.50 15.11
C TYR A 377 42.82 21.91 15.33
N LYS A 378 42.83 22.73 14.28
CA LYS A 378 42.20 24.06 14.30
C LYS A 378 40.72 23.94 13.95
N TRP A 379 39.86 24.27 14.89
CA TRP A 379 38.41 24.20 14.76
C TRP A 379 37.88 25.30 13.84
N ASP A 380 37.11 24.92 12.82
CA ASP A 380 36.56 25.80 11.80
C ASP A 380 35.11 26.17 12.11
N GLU A 381 34.87 27.44 12.43
CA GLU A 381 33.55 27.98 12.72
C GLU A 381 32.59 27.92 11.51
N GLU A 382 33.11 28.05 10.29
CA GLU A 382 32.30 28.05 9.08
C GLU A 382 31.75 26.65 8.77
N LYS A 383 32.50 25.59 9.12
CA LYS A 383 31.98 24.21 9.09
C LYS A 383 30.88 24.00 10.11
N ALA A 384 31.02 24.54 11.31
CA ALA A 384 30.05 24.40 12.38
C ALA A 384 28.71 25.12 12.08
N LYS A 385 28.76 26.25 11.36
CA LYS A 385 27.58 27.02 10.91
C LYS A 385 26.75 26.33 9.83
N LYS A 386 27.28 25.35 9.10
CA LYS A 386 26.53 24.66 8.05
C LYS A 386 25.27 24.01 8.63
N LEU A 387 24.13 24.23 7.99
CA LEU A 387 22.90 23.53 8.36
C LEU A 387 22.89 22.12 7.76
N VAL A 388 22.41 21.17 8.55
CA VAL A 388 22.32 19.76 8.18
C VAL A 388 20.95 19.22 8.62
N MET A 389 20.36 18.33 7.82
CA MET A 389 19.28 17.50 8.31
C MET A 389 19.85 16.51 9.32
N ARG A 390 19.28 16.46 10.53
CA ARG A 390 19.87 15.68 11.62
C ARG A 390 20.10 14.22 11.20
N THR A 391 21.31 13.74 11.44
CA THR A 391 21.73 12.37 11.08
C THR A 391 21.40 11.34 12.15
N HIS A 392 21.14 11.82 13.37
CA HIS A 392 20.77 11.05 14.54
C HIS A 392 20.04 11.94 15.55
N THR A 393 19.23 11.34 16.40
CA THR A 393 18.47 12.04 17.46
C THR A 393 19.36 12.55 18.60
N THR A 394 20.62 12.13 18.69
CA THR A 394 21.60 12.55 19.70
C THR A 394 21.86 14.07 19.69
N VAL A 395 21.53 14.77 18.60
CA VAL A 395 21.52 16.24 18.56
C VAL A 395 20.57 16.83 19.61
N LEU A 396 19.42 16.18 19.83
CA LEU A 396 18.43 16.58 20.84
C LEU A 396 18.97 16.36 22.26
N SER A 397 19.78 15.32 22.44
CA SER A 397 20.49 15.06 23.70
C SER A 397 21.45 16.21 24.02
N ALA A 398 22.30 16.62 23.07
CA ALA A 398 23.22 17.74 23.28
C ALA A 398 22.48 19.06 23.59
N LEU A 399 21.41 19.35 22.83
CA LEU A 399 20.55 20.52 23.06
C LEU A 399 19.88 20.48 24.43
N THR A 400 19.45 19.31 24.90
CA THR A 400 18.84 19.15 26.22
C THR A 400 19.88 19.36 27.32
N LEU A 401 21.05 18.74 27.21
CA LEU A 401 22.14 18.91 28.17
C LEU A 401 22.56 20.37 28.32
N SER A 402 22.65 21.13 27.22
CA SER A 402 23.00 22.57 27.29
C SER A 402 22.00 23.45 28.04
N LYS A 403 20.79 22.96 28.31
CA LYS A 403 19.73 23.68 29.03
C LYS A 403 19.59 23.25 30.49
N LEU A 404 20.20 22.13 30.88
CA LEU A 404 20.09 21.58 32.22
C LEU A 404 20.96 22.34 33.22
N LYS A 405 20.43 22.50 34.43
CA LYS A 405 21.17 22.99 35.59
C LYS A 405 21.42 21.84 36.56
N LYS A 406 22.27 22.08 37.56
CA LYS A 406 22.64 21.06 38.55
C LYS A 406 21.43 20.64 39.40
N GLU A 407 20.50 21.55 39.65
CA GLU A 407 19.30 21.33 40.44
C GLU A 407 18.29 20.43 39.72
N ASP A 408 18.40 20.28 38.39
CA ASP A 408 17.52 19.43 37.59
C ASP A 408 17.90 17.93 37.67
N LEU A 409 19.00 17.59 38.35
CA LEU A 409 19.53 16.23 38.42
C LEU A 409 19.01 15.48 39.66
N PRO A 410 18.66 14.18 39.54
CA PRO A 410 18.82 13.33 38.36
C PRO A 410 17.73 13.53 37.30
N ALA A 411 18.11 13.35 36.03
CA ALA A 411 17.19 13.55 34.91
C ALA A 411 17.24 12.40 33.89
N LYS A 412 16.09 12.14 33.26
CA LYS A 412 15.88 11.09 32.26
C LYS A 412 15.12 11.66 31.08
N PHE A 413 15.67 11.51 29.88
CA PHE A 413 15.05 12.03 28.67
C PHE A 413 15.10 11.03 27.53
N PHE A 414 14.09 11.04 26.67
CA PHE A 414 14.03 10.20 25.48
C PHE A 414 13.55 11.00 24.27
N ALA A 415 13.84 10.53 23.07
CA ALA A 415 13.23 11.05 21.85
C ALA A 415 12.97 9.89 20.89
N ILE A 416 11.89 9.96 20.13
CA ILE A 416 11.69 9.09 18.98
C ILE A 416 11.42 9.97 17.78
N GLY A 417 12.27 9.89 16.77
CA GLY A 417 12.16 10.78 15.62
C GLY A 417 12.89 10.28 14.38
N ASN A 418 12.52 10.89 13.25
CA ASN A 418 13.14 10.65 11.96
C ASN A 418 14.50 11.32 11.88
N ASN A 419 15.46 10.60 11.33
CA ASN A 419 16.79 11.07 11.00
C ASN A 419 17.07 10.83 9.51
N PHE A 420 18.06 11.53 9.00
CA PHE A 420 18.33 11.62 7.57
C PHE A 420 19.79 11.35 7.29
N ARG A 421 20.07 10.47 6.33
CA ARG A 421 21.41 10.18 5.83
C ARG A 421 21.38 10.16 4.32
N ASN A 422 22.48 10.55 3.71
CA ASN A 422 22.61 10.51 2.25
C ASN A 422 22.98 9.09 1.78
N GLU A 423 22.19 8.10 2.19
CA GLU A 423 22.40 6.70 1.80
C GLU A 423 21.63 6.38 0.51
N THR A 424 22.23 5.53 -0.33
CA THR A 424 21.54 5.01 -1.52
C THR A 424 20.34 4.18 -1.07
N VAL A 425 19.15 4.53 -1.54
CA VAL A 425 17.92 3.84 -1.17
C VAL A 425 17.88 2.45 -1.77
N ASP A 426 17.84 1.43 -0.92
CA ASP A 426 17.69 0.03 -1.31
C ASP A 426 16.67 -0.69 -0.41
N TRP A 427 16.65 -2.02 -0.43
CA TRP A 427 15.71 -2.82 0.36
C TRP A 427 16.02 -2.81 1.87
N SER A 428 17.27 -2.50 2.25
CA SER A 428 17.81 -2.44 3.62
C SER A 428 18.17 -1.04 4.11
N HIS A 429 18.39 -0.09 3.20
CA HIS A 429 18.82 1.28 3.47
C HIS A 429 17.78 2.28 2.95
N SER A 430 17.52 3.30 3.77
CA SER A 430 16.62 4.39 3.45
C SER A 430 17.30 5.69 3.84
N PHE A 431 17.13 6.73 3.02
CA PHE A 431 17.63 8.07 3.33
C PHE A 431 16.99 8.65 4.60
N GLU A 432 15.84 8.12 5.01
CA GLU A 432 15.18 8.46 6.28
C GLU A 432 14.87 7.22 7.13
N PHE A 433 15.16 7.29 8.43
CA PHE A 433 14.91 6.21 9.38
C PHE A 433 14.55 6.72 10.77
N GLU A 434 13.81 5.91 11.52
CA GLU A 434 13.38 6.20 12.89
C GLU A 434 14.41 5.70 13.91
N GLN A 435 14.83 6.60 14.79
CA GLN A 435 15.68 6.28 15.93
C GLN A 435 14.95 6.60 17.24
N THR A 436 15.08 5.71 18.22
CA THR A 436 14.80 6.01 19.62
C THR A 436 16.09 6.33 20.34
N GLU A 437 16.14 7.55 20.87
CA GLU A 437 17.18 8.06 21.74
C GLU A 437 16.76 7.94 23.20
N GLY A 438 17.72 7.75 24.09
CA GLY A 438 17.51 8.07 25.49
C GLY A 438 18.81 8.49 26.18
N ILE A 439 18.67 9.37 27.17
CA ILE A 439 19.74 9.81 28.05
C ILE A 439 19.32 9.76 29.53
N VAL A 440 20.28 9.40 30.39
CA VAL A 440 20.13 9.45 31.85
C VAL A 440 21.32 10.18 32.42
N ILE A 441 21.07 11.20 33.26
CA ILE A 441 22.09 12.09 33.81
C ILE A 441 22.01 12.07 35.33
N ASP A 442 23.07 11.57 35.97
CA ASP A 442 23.20 11.50 37.43
C ASP A 442 24.69 11.25 37.78
N PRO A 443 25.24 11.93 38.80
CA PRO A 443 26.63 11.72 39.26
C PRO A 443 27.00 10.27 39.63
N ASN A 444 26.04 9.43 39.99
CA ASN A 444 26.24 8.06 40.47
C ASN A 444 26.08 7.00 39.37
N LEU A 445 25.96 7.40 38.09
CA LEU A 445 25.75 6.44 37.01
C LEU A 445 27.02 5.65 36.68
N ASN A 446 26.80 4.40 36.27
CA ASN A 446 27.84 3.48 35.82
C ASN A 446 27.29 2.61 34.68
N PHE A 447 28.16 1.81 34.06
CA PHE A 447 27.79 1.01 32.90
C PHE A 447 26.71 -0.04 33.19
N LYS A 448 26.61 -0.58 34.42
CA LYS A 448 25.55 -1.55 34.77
C LYS A 448 24.16 -0.91 34.69
N HIS A 449 24.03 0.36 35.07
CA HIS A 449 22.76 1.08 34.95
C HIS A 449 22.32 1.19 33.48
N LEU A 450 23.24 1.46 32.55
CA LEU A 450 22.95 1.49 31.10
C LEU A 450 22.37 0.17 30.62
N LEU A 451 23.05 -0.94 30.96
CA LEU A 451 22.59 -2.28 30.57
C LEU A 451 21.22 -2.61 31.18
N GLY A 452 20.97 -2.16 32.42
CA GLY A 452 19.69 -2.32 33.11
C GLY A 452 18.54 -1.62 32.39
N TYR A 453 18.70 -0.32 32.06
CA TYR A 453 17.67 0.43 31.33
C TYR A 453 17.35 -0.19 29.97
N LEU A 454 18.37 -0.57 29.21
CA LEU A 454 18.19 -1.18 27.90
C LEU A 454 17.50 -2.55 28.00
N ARG A 455 17.91 -3.40 28.95
CA ARG A 455 17.24 -4.70 29.18
C ARG A 455 15.78 -4.51 29.54
N GLU A 456 15.45 -3.58 30.43
CA GLU A 456 14.07 -3.34 30.85
C GLU A 456 13.21 -2.80 29.70
N PHE A 457 13.73 -1.87 28.90
CA PHE A 457 13.05 -1.37 27.70
C PHE A 457 12.74 -2.49 26.72
N PHE A 458 13.72 -3.33 26.39
CA PHE A 458 13.52 -4.44 25.45
C PHE A 458 12.60 -5.51 26.00
N ASN A 459 12.65 -5.78 27.31
CA ASN A 459 11.73 -6.70 27.96
C ASN A 459 10.27 -6.22 27.81
N LYS A 460 10.00 -4.93 28.05
CA LYS A 460 8.68 -4.30 27.83
C LYS A 460 8.26 -4.25 26.36
N MET A 461 9.22 -4.20 25.43
CA MET A 461 8.99 -4.38 23.99
C MET A 461 8.75 -5.84 23.58
N GLY A 462 8.79 -6.79 24.52
CA GLY A 462 8.58 -8.21 24.29
C GLY A 462 9.80 -8.92 23.67
N PHE A 463 11.01 -8.50 24.06
CA PHE A 463 12.29 -9.11 23.69
C PHE A 463 13.09 -9.47 24.94
N GLU A 464 13.02 -10.74 25.36
CA GLU A 464 13.67 -11.23 26.59
C GLU A 464 15.20 -11.38 26.47
N LYS A 465 15.68 -11.69 25.27
CA LYS A 465 17.09 -12.01 25.02
C LYS A 465 17.79 -10.83 24.36
N VAL A 466 18.54 -10.08 25.18
CA VAL A 466 19.35 -8.92 24.77
C VAL A 466 20.82 -9.21 25.00
N ARG A 467 21.66 -8.90 24.00
CA ARG A 467 23.12 -9.03 24.06
C ARG A 467 23.78 -7.67 23.84
N PHE A 468 24.91 -7.46 24.50
CA PHE A 468 25.72 -6.26 24.41
C PHE A 468 27.12 -6.63 23.94
N ARG A 469 27.64 -5.94 22.94
CA ARG A 469 29.00 -6.13 22.41
C ARG A 469 29.77 -4.82 22.48
N PRO A 470 31.06 -4.81 22.83
CA PRO A 470 31.86 -3.59 22.77
C PRO A 470 31.86 -2.99 21.37
N ALA A 471 31.72 -1.66 21.28
CA ALA A 471 31.72 -0.92 20.03
C ALA A 471 32.30 0.49 20.22
N PHE A 472 32.81 1.08 19.15
CA PHE A 472 33.37 2.42 19.17
C PHE A 472 32.37 3.45 18.64
N PHE A 473 32.12 4.51 19.41
CA PHE A 473 31.43 5.71 18.93
C PHE A 473 32.21 6.96 19.39
N PRO A 474 32.39 8.00 18.55
CA PRO A 474 33.24 9.15 18.87
C PRO A 474 32.89 9.86 20.18
N TYR A 475 31.60 9.87 20.54
CA TYR A 475 31.04 10.61 21.67
C TYR A 475 30.87 9.79 22.95
N VAL A 476 31.27 8.52 22.99
CA VAL A 476 31.17 7.67 24.19
C VAL A 476 32.52 7.12 24.66
N ASN A 477 32.72 6.99 25.97
CA ASN A 477 33.93 6.44 26.59
C ASN A 477 33.85 4.91 26.76
N ILE A 478 32.65 4.39 27.06
CA ILE A 478 32.36 2.94 27.10
C ILE A 478 31.19 2.68 26.14
N GLY A 479 31.52 2.35 24.89
CA GLY A 479 30.52 2.10 23.84
C GLY A 479 30.15 0.62 23.72
N THR A 480 28.89 0.37 23.40
CA THR A 480 28.36 -0.96 23.15
C THR A 480 27.30 -0.96 22.06
N GLU A 481 27.31 -1.99 21.21
CA GLU A 481 26.20 -2.33 20.34
C GLU A 481 25.19 -3.20 21.07
N VAL A 482 23.91 -2.97 20.78
CA VAL A 482 22.80 -3.72 21.38
C VAL A 482 22.15 -4.61 20.31
N ASP A 483 22.12 -5.91 20.60
CA ASP A 483 21.47 -6.91 19.76
C ASP A 483 20.28 -7.55 20.48
N ILE A 484 19.21 -7.84 19.74
CA ILE A 484 18.10 -8.68 20.21
C ILE A 484 18.09 -10.03 19.51
N TYR A 485 17.71 -11.10 20.22
CA TYR A 485 17.58 -12.41 19.62
C TYR A 485 16.20 -12.61 19.00
N HIS A 486 16.16 -13.03 17.74
CA HIS A 486 14.93 -13.39 17.06
C HIS A 486 14.63 -14.89 17.29
N PRO A 487 13.49 -15.24 17.93
CA PRO A 487 13.17 -16.64 18.26
C PRO A 487 12.89 -17.53 17.04
N ILE A 488 12.20 -17.00 16.01
CA ILE A 488 11.84 -17.75 14.79
C ILE A 488 13.05 -17.89 13.85
N LYS A 489 13.73 -16.79 13.52
CA LYS A 489 14.91 -16.80 12.62
C LYS A 489 16.18 -17.31 13.29
N LYS A 490 16.17 -17.52 14.61
CA LYS A 490 17.31 -17.98 15.43
C LYS A 490 18.59 -17.18 15.22
N LYS A 491 18.47 -15.87 15.04
CA LYS A 491 19.58 -14.95 14.76
C LYS A 491 19.55 -13.72 15.66
N TRP A 492 20.71 -13.11 15.86
CA TRP A 492 20.84 -11.82 16.53
C TRP A 492 20.61 -10.70 15.52
N ILE A 493 19.84 -9.69 15.91
CA ILE A 493 19.55 -8.49 15.12
C ILE A 493 20.14 -7.30 15.86
N GLU A 494 21.07 -6.62 15.23
CA GLU A 494 21.69 -5.40 15.73
C GLU A 494 20.71 -4.23 15.61
N LEU A 495 20.54 -3.49 16.71
CA LEU A 495 19.60 -2.38 16.82
C LEU A 495 20.26 -1.01 16.90
N GLY A 496 21.55 -0.94 17.24
CA GLY A 496 22.30 0.31 17.29
C GLY A 496 23.21 0.41 18.51
N GLY A 497 23.65 1.64 18.78
CA GLY A 497 24.70 1.96 19.74
C GLY A 497 24.16 2.50 21.06
N ALA A 498 24.92 2.24 22.12
CA ALA A 498 24.73 2.79 23.45
C ALA A 498 26.09 3.04 24.12
N GLY A 499 26.13 3.87 25.14
CA GLY A 499 27.33 4.07 25.92
C GLY A 499 27.21 5.14 26.99
N ILE A 500 28.35 5.49 27.58
CA ILE A 500 28.48 6.62 28.49
C ILE A 500 29.16 7.75 27.75
N PHE A 501 28.54 8.93 27.68
CA PHE A 501 29.15 10.08 27.01
C PHE A 501 30.54 10.38 27.56
N ARG A 502 31.37 10.83 26.64
CA ARG A 502 32.70 11.36 26.92
C ARG A 502 32.63 12.61 27.78
N GLN A 503 33.64 12.80 28.64
CA GLN A 503 33.74 14.02 29.45
C GLN A 503 33.88 15.27 28.56
N GLU A 504 34.47 15.12 27.37
CA GLU A 504 34.63 16.17 26.38
C GLU A 504 33.28 16.64 25.80
N VAL A 505 32.22 15.84 25.95
CA VAL A 505 30.84 16.22 25.63
C VAL A 505 30.19 16.86 26.86
N THR A 506 30.29 16.22 28.02
CA THR A 506 29.53 16.64 29.20
C THR A 506 30.10 17.90 29.86
N THR A 507 31.42 18.09 29.87
CA THR A 507 32.07 19.23 30.53
C THR A 507 31.73 20.56 29.86
N PRO A 508 31.79 20.73 28.53
CA PRO A 508 31.39 21.98 27.90
C PRO A 508 29.89 22.28 28.03
N LEU A 509 29.04 21.25 28.04
CA LEU A 509 27.58 21.38 28.06
C LEU A 509 27.00 21.58 29.47
N LEU A 510 27.50 20.86 30.47
CA LEU A 510 27.02 20.90 31.87
C LEU A 510 27.96 21.67 32.81
N GLY A 511 29.12 22.09 32.33
CA GLY A 511 30.18 22.73 33.12
C GLY A 511 31.00 21.76 33.99
N LYS A 512 30.65 20.46 34.05
CA LYS A 512 31.33 19.43 34.83
C LYS A 512 31.22 18.05 34.13
N PRO A 513 32.16 17.12 34.39
CA PRO A 513 32.14 15.77 33.81
C PRO A 513 31.13 14.86 34.53
N ILE A 514 29.83 15.18 34.44
CA ILE A 514 28.76 14.37 35.02
C ILE A 514 28.48 13.20 34.08
N PRO A 515 28.44 11.93 34.56
CA PRO A 515 28.11 10.80 33.73
C PRO A 515 26.74 10.94 33.05
N VAL A 516 26.71 10.73 31.73
CA VAL A 516 25.48 10.66 30.94
C VAL A 516 25.45 9.33 30.22
N LEU A 517 24.50 8.47 30.59
CA LEU A 517 24.19 7.27 29.83
C LEU A 517 23.41 7.68 28.59
N ALA A 518 23.73 7.11 27.44
CA ALA A 518 23.05 7.43 26.18
C ALA A 518 22.88 6.20 25.31
N TRP A 519 21.83 6.17 24.50
CA TRP A 519 21.63 5.18 23.43
C TRP A 519 20.86 5.78 22.26
N GLY A 520 21.08 5.22 21.09
CA GLY A 520 20.41 5.55 19.84
C GLY A 520 20.12 4.27 19.05
N LEU A 521 18.89 3.79 19.15
CA LEU A 521 18.49 2.50 18.60
C LEU A 521 17.56 2.70 17.39
N GLY A 522 17.84 2.04 16.28
CA GLY A 522 16.97 2.00 15.11
C GLY A 522 15.75 1.14 15.36
N ILE A 523 14.56 1.73 15.25
CA ILE A 523 13.29 1.00 15.44
C ILE A 523 12.86 0.30 14.13
N GLY A 524 13.25 0.82 12.97
CA GLY A 524 12.81 0.29 11.67
C GLY A 524 13.03 -1.21 11.49
N ARG A 525 14.18 -1.74 11.92
CA ARG A 525 14.49 -3.19 11.87
C ARG A 525 13.54 -4.03 12.73
N ILE A 526 13.13 -3.51 13.89
CA ILE A 526 12.16 -4.17 14.79
C ILE A 526 10.78 -4.21 14.11
N LEU A 527 10.39 -3.13 13.44
CA LEU A 527 9.09 -3.04 12.76
C LEU A 527 9.02 -3.96 11.55
N MET A 528 10.04 -3.92 10.68
CA MET A 528 10.10 -4.81 9.52
C MET A 528 9.95 -6.26 9.93
N ASP A 529 10.64 -6.65 11.00
CA ASP A 529 10.58 -8.01 11.49
C ASP A 529 9.20 -8.38 12.06
N TYR A 530 8.61 -7.51 12.90
CA TYR A 530 7.28 -7.74 13.49
C TYR A 530 6.17 -7.86 12.43
N TYR A 531 6.24 -7.04 11.38
CA TYR A 531 5.25 -7.01 10.31
C TYR A 531 5.59 -7.95 9.14
N GLU A 532 6.65 -8.76 9.26
CA GLU A 532 7.11 -9.69 8.23
C GLU A 532 7.39 -9.00 6.86
N LEU A 533 7.92 -7.78 6.92
CA LEU A 533 8.29 -6.98 5.75
C LEU A 533 9.74 -7.27 5.33
N ASN A 534 9.95 -7.41 4.02
CA ASN A 534 11.27 -7.70 3.45
C ASN A 534 11.99 -6.44 2.96
N ASP A 535 11.27 -5.33 2.81
CA ASP A 535 11.78 -4.07 2.26
C ASP A 535 11.50 -2.94 3.23
N LEU A 536 12.53 -2.19 3.63
CA LEU A 536 12.42 -1.07 4.57
C LEU A 536 11.47 0.01 4.03
N ARG A 537 11.39 0.16 2.71
CA ARG A 537 10.53 1.14 2.05
C ARG A 537 9.04 0.84 2.27
N ASP A 538 8.68 -0.41 2.52
CA ASP A 538 7.29 -0.79 2.82
C ASP A 538 6.81 -0.22 4.16
N LEU A 539 7.71 0.27 5.02
CA LEU A 539 7.32 1.05 6.21
C LEU A 539 6.71 2.41 5.83
N LYS A 540 7.00 2.95 4.64
CA LYS A 540 6.69 4.34 4.26
C LYS A 540 6.01 4.50 2.91
N LYS A 541 5.81 3.39 2.19
CA LYS A 541 5.17 3.34 0.87
C LYS A 541 3.72 3.84 0.86
N ASN A 542 3.06 3.89 2.03
CA ASN A 542 1.66 4.32 2.19
C ASN A 542 0.68 3.56 1.27
N ASP A 543 0.93 2.27 1.01
CA ASP A 543 0.01 1.44 0.22
C ASP A 543 -1.30 1.24 0.99
N VAL A 544 -2.40 1.77 0.45
CA VAL A 544 -3.73 1.69 1.06
C VAL A 544 -4.18 0.25 1.32
N LYS A 545 -3.79 -0.71 0.47
CA LYS A 545 -4.11 -2.12 0.69
C LYS A 545 -3.37 -2.65 1.91
N GLN A 546 -2.06 -2.40 1.98
CA GLN A 546 -1.23 -2.77 3.14
C GLN A 546 -1.78 -2.13 4.42
N LEU A 547 -2.06 -0.83 4.43
CA LEU A 547 -2.60 -0.12 5.59
C LEU A 547 -3.95 -0.69 6.10
N ARG A 548 -4.76 -1.22 5.19
CA ARG A 548 -6.05 -1.86 5.50
C ARG A 548 -5.92 -3.29 6.01
N GLU A 549 -4.91 -4.02 5.56
CA GLU A 549 -4.74 -5.46 5.82
C GLU A 549 -3.73 -5.76 6.92
N ILE A 550 -2.76 -4.87 7.15
CA ILE A 550 -1.70 -5.05 8.14
C ILE A 550 -2.31 -5.19 9.54
N LYS A 551 -1.70 -6.09 10.33
CA LYS A 551 -2.11 -6.33 11.71
C LYS A 551 -1.85 -5.06 12.54
N ALA A 552 -2.66 -4.82 13.55
CA ALA A 552 -2.37 -3.78 14.52
C ALA A 552 -1.11 -4.15 15.31
N TRP A 553 -0.40 -3.15 15.84
CA TRP A 553 0.68 -3.42 16.78
C TRP A 553 0.09 -4.02 18.07
N LEU A 554 0.31 -5.31 18.26
CA LEU A 554 -0.14 -6.11 19.39
C LEU A 554 1.11 -6.72 20.02
N LYS A 555 1.76 -5.97 20.91
CA LYS A 555 2.77 -6.47 21.82
C LYS A 555 2.57 -5.84 23.19
#